data_AF-A0A972MZ40-F1
#
_entry.id   AF-A0A972MZ40-F1
#
_cell.length_a   1.000
_cell.length_b   1.000
_cell.length_c   1.000
_cell.angle_alpha   90.00
_cell.angle_beta   90.00
_cell.angle_gamma   90.00
#
_symmetry.space_group_name_H-M   'P 1'
#
loop_
_entity.id
_entity.type
_entity.pdbx_description
1 polymer ?
#
loop_
_entity_poly.entity_id
_entity_poly.type
_entity_poly.pdbx_seq_one_letter_code
_entity_poly.pdbx_strand_id
1 'polypeptide(L)' 'MSEREFDFTDQDFKRVQTIVYDFAGIDLNESKKNLVYNRLAKRIRFLAKSSFKEYLSFV' A
#
# COMPACT_ATOMS: atom_id res chain seq x y z
N MET A 1 12.73 -14.85 -9.85
CA MET A 1 11.37 -14.35 -10.12
C MET A 1 10.90 -13.68 -8.85
N SER A 2 10.69 -12.35 -8.86
CA SER A 2 10.23 -11.65 -7.66
C SER A 2 8.72 -11.85 -7.55
N GLU A 3 8.30 -12.97 -6.98
CA GLU A 3 6.90 -13.22 -6.63
C GLU A 3 6.46 -12.14 -5.64
N ARG A 4 5.60 -11.22 -6.11
CA ARG A 4 4.88 -10.30 -5.23
C ARG A 4 3.97 -11.15 -4.36
N GLU A 5 4.34 -11.32 -3.09
CA GLU A 5 3.60 -12.12 -2.11
C GLU A 5 2.15 -11.66 -1.93
N PHE A 6 1.94 -10.35 -2.06
CA PHE A 6 0.62 -9.73 -2.01
C PHE A 6 0.33 -9.03 -3.33
N ASP A 7 -0.89 -9.19 -3.83
CA ASP A 7 -1.34 -8.47 -5.01
C ASP A 7 -1.51 -6.98 -4.68
N PHE A 8 -0.93 -6.13 -5.53
CA PHE A 8 -0.93 -4.68 -5.34
C PHE A 8 -1.29 -3.99 -6.64
N THR A 9 -2.57 -3.69 -6.76
CA THR A 9 -3.15 -3.12 -7.97
C THR A 9 -2.94 -1.60 -8.04
N ASP A 10 -3.14 -1.02 -9.21
CA ASP A 10 -3.15 0.44 -9.36
C ASP A 10 -4.28 1.10 -8.56
N GLN A 11 -5.40 0.38 -8.36
CA GLN A 11 -6.52 0.89 -7.55
C GLN A 11 -6.13 1.00 -6.08
N ASP A 12 -5.43 -0.01 -5.54
CA ASP A 12 -4.90 0.04 -4.17
C ASP A 12 -3.89 1.17 -4.02
N PHE A 13 -3.01 1.37 -5.00
CA PHE A 13 -2.05 2.46 -4.98
C PHE A 13 -2.73 3.84 -4.96
N LYS A 14 -3.73 4.08 -5.84
CA LYS A 14 -4.51 5.33 -5.84
C LYS A 14 -5.20 5.60 -4.50
N ARG A 15 -5.73 4.55 -3.87
CA ARG A 15 -6.34 4.66 -2.55
C ARG A 15 -5.31 5.04 -1.48
N VAL A 16 -4.10 4.46 -1.53
CA VAL A 16 -2.99 4.87 -0.66
C VAL A 16 -2.58 6.33 -0.91
N GLN A 17 -2.47 6.76 -2.17
CA GLN A 17 -2.16 8.16 -2.50
C GLN A 17 -3.17 9.10 -1.86
N THR A 18 -4.46 8.78 -1.97
CA THR A 18 -5.55 9.57 -1.38
C THR A 18 -5.42 9.65 0.14
N ILE A 19 -5.24 8.51 0.83
CA ILE A 19 -5.08 8.47 2.29
C ILE A 19 -3.86 9.28 2.75
N VAL A 20 -2.72 9.12 2.06
CA VAL A 20 -1.47 9.81 2.42
C VAL A 20 -1.58 11.32 2.16
N TYR A 21 -2.26 11.70 1.08
CA TYR A 21 -2.54 13.09 0.76
C TYR A 21 -3.50 13.71 1.80
N ASP A 22 -4.60 13.04 2.14
CA ASP A 22 -5.57 13.54 3.10
C ASP A 22 -4.98 13.64 4.52
N PHE A 23 -4.12 12.70 4.90
CA PHE A 23 -3.54 12.65 6.25
C PHE A 23 -2.34 13.59 6.43
N ALA A 24 -1.49 13.73 5.41
CA ALA A 24 -0.19 14.43 5.54
C ALA A 24 0.04 15.51 4.47
N GLY A 25 -0.85 15.68 3.50
CA GLY A 25 -0.66 16.58 2.36
C GLY A 25 0.46 16.15 1.42
N ILE A 26 0.90 14.89 1.48
CA ILE A 26 2.05 14.40 0.70
C ILE A 26 1.56 13.86 -0.64
N ASP A 27 2.06 14.45 -1.73
CA ASP A 27 1.87 13.89 -3.06
C ASP A 27 2.82 12.72 -3.32
N LEU A 28 2.25 11.59 -3.73
CA LEU A 28 2.90 10.30 -3.75
C LEU A 28 3.00 9.79 -5.19
N ASN A 29 4.09 10.11 -5.89
CA ASN A 29 4.29 9.71 -7.29
C ASN A 29 4.44 8.20 -7.49
N GLU A 30 4.10 7.72 -8.69
CA GLU A 30 4.21 6.30 -9.09
C GLU A 30 5.63 5.73 -8.95
N SER A 31 6.67 6.56 -9.09
CA SER A 31 8.07 6.13 -8.87
C SER A 31 8.30 5.59 -7.44
N LYS A 32 7.47 6.00 -6.48
CA LYS A 32 7.51 5.53 -5.08
C LYS A 32 6.64 4.28 -4.84
N LYS A 33 5.93 3.76 -5.86
CA LYS A 33 5.02 2.61 -5.73
C LYS A 33 5.71 1.38 -5.12
N ASN A 34 6.95 1.10 -5.53
CA ASN A 34 7.75 0.00 -4.94
C ASN A 34 8.11 0.25 -3.47
N LEU A 35 8.43 1.49 -3.08
CA LEU A 35 8.70 1.85 -1.69
C LEU A 35 7.46 1.63 -0.82
N VAL A 36 6.31 2.10 -1.32
CA VAL A 36 5.00 1.98 -0.66
C VAL A 36 4.63 0.52 -0.48
N TYR A 37 4.75 -0.28 -1.55
CA TYR A 37 4.55 -1.73 -1.51
C TYR A 37 5.37 -2.38 -0.40
N ASN A 38 6.69 -2.14 -0.37
CA ASN A 38 7.59 -2.74 0.63
C ASN A 38 7.24 -2.33 2.06
N ARG A 39 6.86 -1.06 2.29
CA ARG A 39 6.45 -0.58 3.62
C ARG A 39 5.14 -1.21 4.08
N LEU A 40 4.15 -1.26 3.19
CA LEU A 40 2.84 -1.79 3.49
C LEU A 40 2.86 -3.31 3.63
N ALA A 41 3.59 -4.04 2.78
CA ALA A 41 3.76 -5.49 2.90
C ALA A 41 4.30 -5.90 4.27
N LYS A 42 5.30 -5.16 4.81
CA LYS A 42 5.79 -5.38 6.18
C LYS A 42 4.70 -5.17 7.23
N ARG A 43 3.86 -4.14 7.07
CA ARG A 43 2.73 -3.88 7.99
C ARG A 43 1.63 -4.93 7.88
N ILE A 44 1.30 -5.38 6.68
CA ILE A 44 0.32 -6.45 6.43
C ILE A 44 0.76 -7.73 7.14
N ARG A 45 2.02 -8.13 7.00
CA ARG A 45 2.59 -9.28 7.73
C ARG A 45 2.52 -9.08 9.26
N PHE A 46 2.88 -7.89 9.74
CA PHE A 46 2.85 -7.59 11.18
C PHE A 46 1.43 -7.63 11.77
N LEU A 47 0.44 -7.18 11.00
CA LEU A 47 -0.97 -7.19 11.39
C LEU A 47 -1.68 -8.52 11.05
N ALA A 48 -0.95 -9.52 10.55
CA ALA A 48 -1.47 -10.80 10.07
C ALA A 48 -2.64 -10.66 9.07
N LYS A 49 -2.59 -9.62 8.23
CA LYS A 49 -3.58 -9.36 7.19
C LYS A 49 -3.26 -10.12 5.91
N SER A 50 -4.29 -10.47 5.14
CA SER A 50 -4.11 -11.31 3.94
C SER A 50 -3.92 -10.50 2.66
N SER A 51 -4.23 -9.21 2.67
CA SER A 51 -4.17 -8.37 1.46
C SER A 51 -4.03 -6.87 1.76
N PHE A 52 -3.62 -6.11 0.73
CA PHE A 52 -3.64 -4.65 0.76
C PHE A 52 -5.05 -4.10 0.95
N LYS A 53 -6.04 -4.66 0.26
CA LYS A 53 -7.43 -4.23 0.37
C LYS A 53 -7.96 -4.34 1.80
N GLU A 54 -7.64 -5.44 2.49
CA GLU A 54 -8.04 -5.64 3.88
C GLU A 54 -7.36 -4.61 4.80
N TYR A 55 -6.06 -4.38 4.61
CA TYR A 55 -5.32 -3.35 5.35
C TYR A 55 -5.88 -1.94 5.11
N LEU A 56 -6.17 -1.58 3.85
CA LEU A 56 -6.73 -0.27 3.47
C LEU A 56 -8.19 -0.08 3.86
N SER A 57 -8.88 -1.16 4.26
CA SER A 57 -10.24 -1.08 4.82
C SER A 57 -10.23 -0.98 6.34
N PHE A 58 -9.10 -1.33 6.97
CA PHE A 58 -8.88 -1.19 8.40
C PHE A 58 -8.41 0.22 8.80
N VAL A 59 -7.63 0.87 7.92
CA VAL A 59 -7.22 2.28 8.06
C VAL A 59 -8.36 3.19 7.61
#